data_AF-A0A371P0N5-F1
#
_entry.id   AF-A0A371P0N5-F1
#
_cell.length_a   1.000
_cell.length_b   1.000
_cell.length_c   1.000
_cell.angle_alpha   90.00
_cell.angle_beta   90.00
_cell.angle_gamma   90.00
#
_symmetry.space_group_name_H-M   'P 1'
#
loop_
_entity.id
_entity.type
_entity.pdbx_description
1 polymer ?
#
loop_
_entity_poly.entity_id
_entity_poly.type
_entity_poly.pdbx_seq_one_letter_code
_entity_poly.pdbx_strand_id
1 'polypeptide(L)'
;MKSFKKKIIFGAFIVFLITSTAIVWANPSQLTPFWMKDADDHVNQSILEKQSADQTIEMESTTESSNEQYVKEAHNQTQVDQLLGLEKDKSLGIGVWKREALQIIGKLPKDQQRLTFTSAKEIINGSKSKDVIDISFSFNEIAGAPDWEGGSGISRTIYFTDEAKNEAIYILYNDIKHVFTDNAGNQVSISLLDENKNVSPSATQLPVTK
;
A
#
# COMPACT_ATOMS: atom_id res chain seq x y z
N MET A 1 -64.92 26.13 14.63
CA MET A 1 -65.59 24.80 14.64
C MET A 1 -64.88 23.93 13.61
N LYS A 2 -64.26 22.76 13.84
CA LYS A 2 -64.14 21.77 14.93
C LYS A 2 -62.67 21.27 14.86
N SER A 3 -61.80 21.40 15.87
CA SER A 3 -61.60 20.49 17.02
C SER A 3 -61.57 19.00 16.68
N PHE A 4 -60.38 18.37 16.61
CA PHE A 4 -60.18 16.95 16.91
C PHE A 4 -58.78 16.65 17.50
N LYS A 5 -58.77 16.62 18.84
CA LYS A 5 -58.02 15.83 19.83
C LYS A 5 -56.65 15.19 19.49
N LYS A 6 -55.64 15.71 20.22
CA LYS A 6 -54.40 15.05 20.69
C LYS A 6 -54.64 13.63 21.23
N LYS A 7 -53.74 12.70 20.89
CA LYS A 7 -53.33 11.60 21.76
C LYS A 7 -51.84 11.74 22.09
N ILE A 8 -51.58 12.00 23.37
CA ILE A 8 -50.27 11.99 24.00
C ILE A 8 -50.02 10.55 24.42
N ILE A 9 -48.91 9.96 23.99
CA ILE A 9 -48.41 8.69 24.53
C ILE A 9 -47.24 9.04 25.45
N PHE A 10 -47.43 8.74 26.73
CA PHE A 10 -46.40 8.74 27.77
C PHE A 10 -45.47 7.55 27.51
N GLY A 11 -44.19 7.82 27.29
CA GLY A 11 -43.12 6.81 27.23
C GLY A 11 -42.01 7.25 28.17
N ALA A 12 -41.62 6.35 29.07
CA ALA A 12 -40.91 6.61 30.31
C ALA A 12 -39.50 7.19 30.15
N PHE A 13 -39.14 8.03 31.12
CA PHE A 13 -37.79 8.46 31.45
C PHE A 13 -36.89 7.24 31.76
N ILE A 14 -35.80 7.09 31.03
CA ILE A 14 -34.62 6.38 31.49
C ILE A 14 -33.44 7.34 31.35
N VAL A 15 -33.06 7.93 32.48
CA VAL A 15 -31.81 8.67 32.65
C VAL A 15 -30.74 7.63 32.93
N PHE A 16 -29.90 7.34 31.95
CA PHE A 16 -28.66 6.61 32.18
C PHE A 16 -27.54 7.63 32.40
N LEU A 17 -27.23 7.88 33.66
CA LEU A 17 -25.95 8.46 34.08
C LEU A 17 -24.88 7.39 33.82
N ILE A 18 -24.17 7.49 32.70
CA ILE A 18 -22.94 6.74 32.50
C ILE A 18 -21.80 7.69 32.84
N THR A 19 -21.20 7.43 33.98
CA THR A 19 -19.97 8.08 34.43
C THR A 19 -18.84 7.76 33.47
N SER A 20 -18.07 8.80 33.18
CA SER A 20 -16.80 8.81 32.45
C SER A 20 -15.92 7.59 32.73
N THR A 21 -15.49 6.90 31.69
CA THR A 21 -14.21 6.20 31.68
C THR A 21 -13.46 6.64 30.44
N ALA A 22 -12.44 7.47 30.64
CA ALA A 22 -11.43 7.75 29.65
C ALA A 22 -10.89 6.41 29.13
N ILE A 23 -10.90 6.23 27.81
CA ILE A 23 -10.13 5.16 27.18
C ILE A 23 -8.67 5.59 27.30
N VAL A 24 -8.02 5.08 28.34
CA VAL A 24 -6.56 5.06 28.46
C VAL A 24 -6.08 4.16 27.33
N TRP A 25 -5.55 4.75 26.27
CA TRP A 25 -4.78 4.01 25.30
C TRP A 25 -3.50 3.55 25.98
N ALA A 26 -3.42 2.24 26.22
CA ALA A 26 -2.25 1.57 26.73
C ALA A 26 -1.06 1.84 25.78
N ASN A 27 0.01 2.38 26.35
CA ASN A 27 1.33 2.49 25.72
C ASN A 27 1.83 1.06 25.38
N PRO A 28 2.22 0.75 24.14
CA PRO A 28 2.67 -0.60 23.75
C PRO A 28 4.03 -1.02 24.33
N SER A 29 4.58 -0.30 25.32
CA SER A 29 5.86 -0.61 25.97
C SER A 29 5.78 -1.61 27.13
N GLN A 30 4.63 -2.27 27.36
CA GLN A 30 4.43 -3.18 28.51
C GLN A 30 4.32 -4.66 28.10
N LEU A 31 5.14 -5.09 27.14
CA LEU A 31 5.43 -6.51 26.93
C LEU A 31 6.95 -6.72 26.84
N THR A 32 7.66 -6.37 27.91
CA THR A 32 9.01 -6.88 28.11
C THR A 32 8.94 -8.25 28.79
N PRO A 33 9.64 -9.28 28.29
CA PRO A 33 9.74 -10.56 28.98
C PRO A 33 10.38 -10.41 30.36
N PHE A 34 9.90 -11.19 31.33
CA PHE A 34 10.34 -11.21 32.73
C PHE A 34 11.86 -11.40 32.97
N TRP A 35 12.62 -11.84 31.96
CA TRP A 35 14.08 -12.05 32.04
C TRP A 35 14.92 -10.82 31.66
N MET A 36 14.29 -9.65 31.42
CA MET A 36 14.97 -8.40 31.11
C MET A 36 14.57 -7.31 32.12
N LYS A 37 14.86 -7.58 33.39
CA LYS A 37 14.60 -6.70 34.52
C LYS A 37 15.89 -6.58 35.32
N ASP A 38 16.78 -5.72 34.83
CA ASP A 38 17.87 -5.06 35.57
C ASP A 38 18.64 -4.19 34.56
N ALA A 39 18.12 -2.98 34.31
CA ALA A 39 18.89 -1.86 33.78
C ALA A 39 18.14 -0.55 34.11
N ASP A 40 18.67 0.13 35.11
CA ASP A 40 18.69 1.59 35.28
C ASP A 40 17.38 2.32 35.62
N ASP A 41 17.01 2.23 36.91
CA ASP A 41 16.44 3.36 37.64
C ASP A 41 17.52 4.45 37.76
N HIS A 42 17.43 5.51 36.94
CA HIS A 42 17.79 6.90 37.26
C HIS A 42 17.72 7.77 35.99
N VAL A 43 16.52 8.23 35.61
CA VAL A 43 16.42 9.42 34.75
C VAL A 43 15.41 10.42 35.33
N ASN A 44 15.97 11.60 35.54
CA ASN A 44 15.49 12.81 36.19
C ASN A 44 14.19 13.36 35.57
N GLN A 45 13.25 13.79 36.42
CA GLN A 45 12.01 14.51 36.07
C GLN A 45 12.25 15.95 35.54
N SER A 46 13.37 16.24 34.88
CA SER A 46 13.73 17.60 34.44
C SER A 46 13.67 17.83 32.92
N ILE A 47 13.08 16.92 32.14
CA ILE A 47 12.88 17.09 30.68
C ILE A 47 11.40 16.90 30.30
N LEU A 48 10.50 17.61 30.98
CA LEU A 48 9.07 17.62 30.58
C LEU A 48 8.49 19.03 30.41
N GLU A 49 9.32 20.07 30.44
CA GLU A 49 8.81 21.44 30.35
C GLU A 49 9.81 22.37 29.64
N LYS A 50 10.23 21.99 28.42
CA LYS A 50 10.82 22.90 27.41
C LYS A 50 11.09 22.14 26.11
N GLN A 51 10.06 21.95 25.30
CA GLN A 51 10.21 21.81 23.84
C GLN A 51 8.82 21.93 23.18
N SER A 52 8.19 23.09 23.37
CA SER A 52 7.38 23.67 22.29
C SER A 52 8.34 24.52 21.45
N ALA A 53 8.20 24.41 20.13
CA ALA A 53 8.84 25.20 19.07
C ALA A 53 10.16 24.64 18.51
N ASP A 54 10.06 24.32 17.22
CA ASP A 54 11.14 24.17 16.23
C ASP A 54 12.01 22.92 16.36
N GLN A 55 11.49 21.80 15.86
CA GLN A 55 12.33 20.66 15.49
C GLN A 55 12.51 20.68 13.96
N THR A 56 13.60 21.32 13.53
CA THR A 56 14.26 20.98 12.28
C THR A 56 14.63 19.50 12.37
N ILE A 57 14.01 18.66 11.55
CA ILE A 57 14.31 17.23 11.47
C ILE A 57 15.67 17.10 10.78
N GLU A 58 16.76 17.17 11.53
CA GLU A 58 18.08 16.74 11.05
C GLU A 58 18.12 15.21 11.06
N MET A 59 17.83 14.61 9.91
CA MET A 59 18.10 13.20 9.64
C MET A 59 19.55 13.04 9.19
N GLU A 60 20.41 12.58 10.09
CA GLU A 60 21.66 11.93 9.72
C GLU A 60 21.41 10.42 9.53
N SER A 61 21.41 9.96 8.28
CA SER A 61 21.95 8.65 7.90
C SER A 61 22.25 8.63 6.39
N THR A 62 23.51 8.43 6.04
CA THR A 62 24.04 8.35 4.67
C THR A 62 23.68 7.04 3.98
N THR A 63 22.38 6.82 3.76
CA THR A 63 21.86 5.83 2.82
C THR A 63 20.67 6.47 2.12
N GLU A 64 20.78 6.76 0.82
CA GLU A 64 19.70 7.38 0.03
C GLU A 64 18.44 6.52 0.14
N SER A 65 17.44 7.03 0.86
CA SER A 65 16.14 6.40 1.03
C SER A 65 15.44 6.34 -0.33
N SER A 66 14.99 5.17 -0.74
CA SER A 66 14.15 4.99 -1.93
C SER A 66 12.85 5.81 -1.89
N ASN A 67 12.39 6.13 -0.67
CA ASN A 67 11.21 6.96 -0.40
C ASN A 67 11.54 8.42 -0.05
N GLU A 68 12.79 8.88 -0.24
CA GLU A 68 13.21 10.21 0.20
C GLU A 68 12.26 11.33 -0.27
N GLN A 69 11.78 11.26 -1.51
CA GLN A 69 10.81 12.22 -2.05
C GLN A 69 9.49 12.25 -1.28
N TYR A 70 8.97 11.10 -0.85
CA TYR A 70 7.72 11.00 -0.11
C TYR A 70 7.91 11.40 1.35
N VAL A 71 9.07 11.10 1.93
CA VAL A 71 9.43 11.51 3.30
C VAL A 71 9.48 13.04 3.40
N LYS A 72 10.01 13.72 2.37
CA LYS A 72 10.02 15.20 2.29
C LYS A 72 8.61 15.81 2.25
N GLU A 73 7.63 15.06 1.78
CA GLU A 73 6.24 15.50 1.67
C GLU A 73 5.36 15.07 2.85
N ALA A 74 5.91 14.28 3.78
CA ALA A 74 5.19 13.83 4.95
C ALA A 74 4.84 15.01 5.88
N HIS A 75 3.61 14.99 6.41
CA HIS A 75 3.08 16.03 7.28
C HIS A 75 3.28 15.75 8.78
N ASN A 76 3.64 14.54 9.16
CA ASN A 76 3.86 14.14 10.55
C ASN A 76 4.78 12.91 10.67
N GLN A 77 5.29 12.65 11.89
CA GLN A 77 6.19 11.54 12.16
C GLN A 77 5.56 10.17 11.87
N THR A 78 4.25 10.00 12.08
CA THR A 78 3.57 8.73 11.77
C THR A 78 3.67 8.39 10.28
N GLN A 79 3.51 9.37 9.39
CA GLN A 79 3.70 9.16 7.95
C GLN A 79 5.15 8.82 7.61
N VAL A 80 6.13 9.50 8.24
CA VAL A 80 7.55 9.18 8.08
C VAL A 80 7.84 7.74 8.47
N ASP A 81 7.38 7.31 9.66
CA ASP A 81 7.60 5.95 10.16
C ASP A 81 6.96 4.90 9.25
N GLN A 82 5.76 5.18 8.71
CA GLN A 82 5.10 4.30 7.74
C GLN A 82 5.88 4.20 6.42
N LEU A 83 6.40 5.32 5.89
CA LEU A 83 7.20 5.35 4.68
C LEU A 83 8.53 4.60 4.85
N LEU A 84 9.22 4.77 5.97
CA LEU A 84 10.43 4.01 6.30
C LEU A 84 10.13 2.52 6.54
N GLY A 85 8.93 2.21 7.03
CA GLY A 85 8.42 0.84 7.12
C GLY A 85 8.27 0.18 5.75
N LEU A 86 7.71 0.89 4.76
CA LEU A 86 7.58 0.39 3.39
C LEU A 86 8.93 0.04 2.75
N GLU A 87 10.00 0.78 3.07
CA GLU A 87 11.33 0.49 2.51
C GLU A 87 11.91 -0.84 2.94
N LYS A 88 11.45 -1.38 4.07
CA LYS A 88 11.90 -2.68 4.58
C LYS A 88 11.31 -3.83 3.77
N ASP A 89 10.20 -3.61 3.07
CA ASP A 89 9.62 -4.60 2.18
C ASP A 89 10.40 -4.64 0.85
N LYS A 90 11.26 -5.68 0.74
CA LYS A 90 12.04 -5.99 -0.45
C LYS A 90 11.51 -7.21 -1.22
N SER A 91 10.25 -7.60 -1.01
CA SER A 91 9.64 -8.77 -1.66
C SER A 91 9.69 -8.73 -3.20
N LEU A 92 9.67 -7.52 -3.78
CA LEU A 92 9.79 -7.29 -5.23
C LEU A 92 11.19 -6.79 -5.65
N GLY A 93 12.15 -6.77 -4.73
CA GLY A 93 13.50 -6.27 -4.93
C GLY A 93 13.68 -4.79 -4.59
N ILE A 94 14.70 -4.16 -5.17
CA ILE A 94 15.00 -2.74 -4.96
C ILE A 94 13.99 -1.90 -5.74
N GLY A 95 13.19 -1.12 -5.03
CA GLY A 95 12.18 -0.24 -5.61
C GLY A 95 11.32 0.41 -4.54
N VAL A 96 10.22 1.00 -5.00
CA VAL A 96 9.34 1.87 -4.21
C VAL A 96 7.90 1.39 -4.34
N TRP A 97 7.25 1.17 -3.20
CA TRP A 97 5.80 0.98 -3.07
C TRP A 97 5.06 2.32 -3.24
N LYS A 98 4.97 2.78 -4.48
CA LYS A 98 4.52 4.13 -4.85
C LYS A 98 3.07 4.39 -4.48
N ARG A 99 2.16 3.44 -4.72
CA ARG A 99 0.75 3.58 -4.37
C ARG A 99 0.58 3.77 -2.86
N GLU A 100 1.14 2.86 -2.08
CA GLU A 100 1.07 2.92 -0.62
C GLU A 100 1.73 4.20 -0.08
N ALA A 101 2.88 4.61 -0.64
CA ALA A 101 3.54 5.86 -0.26
C ALA A 101 2.64 7.09 -0.49
N LEU A 102 2.01 7.19 -1.66
CA LEU A 102 1.07 8.28 -1.99
C LEU A 102 -0.18 8.26 -1.11
N GLN A 103 -0.68 7.08 -0.74
CA GLN A 103 -1.79 6.94 0.19
C GLN A 103 -1.42 7.37 1.61
N ILE A 104 -0.20 7.06 2.08
CA ILE A 104 0.29 7.47 3.39
C ILE A 104 0.31 9.00 3.49
N ILE A 105 0.86 9.70 2.50
CA ILE A 105 0.94 11.17 2.49
C ILE A 105 -0.36 11.86 2.06
N GLY A 106 -1.42 11.09 1.76
CA GLY A 106 -2.74 11.63 1.42
C GLY A 106 -2.86 12.22 0.01
N LYS A 107 -1.91 11.93 -0.89
CA LYS A 107 -1.95 12.32 -2.31
C LYS A 107 -2.72 11.33 -3.19
N LEU A 108 -3.01 10.14 -2.68
CA LEU A 108 -3.88 9.15 -3.32
C LEU A 108 -4.96 8.67 -2.34
N PRO A 109 -6.25 8.64 -2.72
CA PRO A 109 -7.30 8.09 -1.87
C PRO A 109 -7.05 6.61 -1.52
N LYS A 110 -7.42 6.21 -0.31
CA LYS A 110 -7.28 4.80 0.14
C LYS A 110 -8.20 3.86 -0.65
N ASP A 111 -9.32 4.36 -1.12
CA ASP A 111 -10.33 3.68 -1.90
C ASP A 111 -10.17 3.91 -3.41
N GLN A 112 -9.05 4.52 -3.86
CA GLN A 112 -8.73 4.64 -5.28
C GLN A 112 -8.86 3.27 -5.94
N GLN A 113 -9.47 3.21 -7.11
CA GLN A 113 -9.62 1.96 -7.83
C GLN A 113 -8.25 1.40 -8.26
N ARG A 114 -8.15 0.07 -8.36
CA ARG A 114 -7.00 -0.62 -8.97
C ARG A 114 -7.24 -0.89 -10.45
N LEU A 115 -6.15 -0.97 -11.22
CA LEU A 115 -6.23 -1.39 -12.61
C LEU A 115 -6.67 -2.86 -12.67
N THR A 116 -7.80 -3.15 -13.30
CA THR A 116 -8.23 -4.54 -13.52
C THR A 116 -7.59 -5.13 -14.78
N PHE A 117 -7.47 -6.45 -14.86
CA PHE A 117 -6.98 -7.11 -16.07
C PHE A 117 -7.86 -6.80 -17.30
N THR A 118 -9.18 -6.74 -17.12
CA THR A 118 -10.11 -6.38 -18.21
C THR A 118 -9.82 -4.97 -18.73
N SER A 119 -9.74 -3.99 -17.84
CA SER A 119 -9.46 -2.59 -18.22
C SER A 119 -8.07 -2.45 -18.86
N ALA A 120 -7.06 -3.16 -18.34
CA ALA A 120 -5.73 -3.18 -18.93
C ALA A 120 -5.76 -3.67 -20.39
N LYS A 121 -6.45 -4.78 -20.66
CA LYS A 121 -6.61 -5.29 -22.03
C LYS A 121 -7.35 -4.31 -22.94
N GLU A 122 -8.41 -3.68 -22.45
CA GLU A 122 -9.18 -2.69 -23.23
C GLU A 122 -8.30 -1.50 -23.63
N ILE A 123 -7.53 -0.95 -22.69
CA ILE A 123 -6.57 0.14 -22.94
C ILE A 123 -5.51 -0.30 -23.96
N ILE A 124 -4.90 -1.47 -23.76
CA ILE A 124 -3.88 -1.99 -24.66
C ILE A 124 -4.46 -2.18 -26.07
N ASN A 125 -5.63 -2.78 -26.21
CA ASN A 125 -6.27 -3.05 -27.49
C ASN A 125 -6.74 -1.77 -28.19
N GLY A 126 -7.18 -0.77 -27.43
CA GLY A 126 -7.54 0.55 -27.95
C GLY A 126 -6.34 1.43 -28.33
N SER A 127 -5.14 1.13 -27.83
CA SER A 127 -3.93 1.89 -28.14
C SER A 127 -3.48 1.70 -29.60
N LYS A 128 -3.32 2.81 -30.31
CA LYS A 128 -2.86 2.86 -31.70
C LYS A 128 -1.35 2.64 -31.83
N SER A 129 -0.56 3.20 -30.91
CA SER A 129 0.91 3.18 -30.95
C SER A 129 1.49 1.90 -30.36
N LYS A 130 0.75 1.23 -29.45
CA LYS A 130 1.28 0.19 -28.56
C LYS A 130 2.50 0.67 -27.76
N ASP A 131 2.65 1.98 -27.61
CA ASP A 131 3.70 2.58 -26.81
C ASP A 131 3.40 2.34 -25.33
N VAL A 132 4.35 1.74 -24.62
CA VAL A 132 4.24 1.42 -23.20
C VAL A 132 4.10 2.66 -22.32
N ILE A 133 4.69 3.80 -22.73
CA ILE A 133 4.61 5.06 -21.99
C ILE A 133 3.17 5.58 -22.05
N ASP A 134 2.59 5.68 -23.24
CA ASP A 134 1.21 6.13 -23.43
C ASP A 134 0.20 5.22 -22.71
N ILE A 135 0.43 3.90 -22.77
CA ILE A 135 -0.39 2.91 -22.07
C ILE A 135 -0.25 3.07 -20.54
N SER A 136 0.97 3.32 -20.04
CA SER A 136 1.19 3.54 -18.60
C SER A 136 0.46 4.78 -18.08
N PHE A 137 0.40 5.86 -18.85
CA PHE A 137 -0.42 7.02 -18.50
C PHE A 137 -1.90 6.66 -18.44
N SER A 138 -2.39 5.90 -19.43
CA SER A 138 -3.78 5.44 -19.46
C SER A 138 -4.11 4.50 -18.28
N PHE A 139 -3.16 3.68 -17.81
CA PHE A 139 -3.32 2.89 -16.60
C PHE A 139 -3.44 3.76 -15.35
N ASN A 140 -2.64 4.83 -15.27
CA ASN A 140 -2.67 5.77 -14.15
C ASN A 140 -3.95 6.60 -14.10
N GLU A 141 -4.66 6.82 -15.21
CA GLU A 141 -5.99 7.45 -15.18
C GLU A 141 -7.01 6.63 -14.36
N ILE A 142 -6.82 5.31 -14.27
CA ILE A 142 -7.67 4.41 -13.45
C ILE A 142 -7.06 4.22 -12.06
N ALA A 143 -5.78 3.82 -12.02
CA ALA A 143 -5.13 3.43 -10.78
C ALA A 143 -4.66 4.62 -9.93
N GLY A 144 -4.53 5.81 -10.52
CA GLY A 144 -3.87 6.99 -9.96
C GLY A 144 -2.35 6.88 -9.94
N ALA A 145 -1.81 5.71 -9.61
CA ALA A 145 -0.39 5.40 -9.64
C ALA A 145 -0.18 3.87 -9.73
N PRO A 146 0.99 3.40 -10.19
CA PRO A 146 1.37 2.00 -10.02
C PRO A 146 1.61 1.67 -8.56
N ASP A 147 1.47 0.39 -8.23
CA ASP A 147 1.76 -0.14 -6.90
C ASP A 147 3.24 -0.07 -6.58
N TRP A 148 4.06 -0.50 -7.53
CA TRP A 148 5.49 -0.61 -7.32
C TRP A 148 6.28 -0.21 -8.56
N GLU A 149 7.36 0.53 -8.34
CA GLU A 149 8.33 0.93 -9.37
C GLU A 149 9.75 0.62 -8.90
N GLY A 150 10.56 -0.01 -9.76
CA GLY A 150 11.94 -0.28 -9.42
C GLY A 150 12.59 -1.31 -10.33
N GLY A 151 13.60 -1.99 -9.79
CA GLY A 151 14.35 -3.05 -10.45
C GLY A 151 15.82 -2.71 -10.62
N SER A 152 16.67 -3.73 -10.46
CA SER A 152 18.12 -3.60 -10.62
C SER A 152 18.49 -3.73 -12.09
N GLY A 153 18.67 -2.60 -12.78
CA GLY A 153 19.09 -2.54 -14.20
C GLY A 153 17.95 -2.71 -15.21
N ILE A 154 16.81 -3.29 -14.81
CA ILE A 154 15.58 -3.37 -15.60
C ILE A 154 14.50 -2.57 -14.89
N SER A 155 14.01 -1.49 -15.51
CA SER A 155 12.84 -0.78 -14.96
C SER A 155 11.61 -1.67 -15.08
N ARG A 156 10.96 -1.90 -13.94
CA ARG A 156 9.71 -2.63 -13.81
C ARG A 156 8.70 -1.76 -13.08
N THR A 157 7.54 -1.61 -13.69
CA THR A 157 6.36 -0.98 -13.10
C THR A 157 5.29 -2.04 -12.90
N ILE A 158 4.67 -2.09 -11.73
CA ILE A 158 3.71 -3.13 -11.34
C ILE A 158 2.39 -2.49 -10.94
N TYR A 159 1.30 -3.05 -11.46
CA TYR A 159 -0.07 -2.75 -11.07
C TYR A 159 -0.72 -4.05 -10.59
N PHE A 160 -0.97 -4.19 -9.29
CA PHE A 160 -1.75 -5.30 -8.74
C PHE A 160 -3.22 -5.11 -9.06
N THR A 161 -3.89 -6.18 -9.51
CA THR A 161 -5.30 -6.10 -9.92
C THR A 161 -6.25 -6.12 -8.73
N ASP A 162 -5.79 -6.59 -7.57
CA ASP A 162 -6.53 -6.68 -6.31
C ASP A 162 -5.64 -6.40 -5.09
N GLU A 163 -6.26 -6.27 -3.91
CA GLU A 163 -5.54 -6.09 -2.64
C GLU A 163 -4.80 -7.34 -2.18
N ALA A 164 -5.23 -8.52 -2.64
CA ALA A 164 -4.58 -9.77 -2.32
C ALA A 164 -3.24 -9.96 -3.08
N LYS A 165 -2.98 -9.10 -4.08
CA LYS A 165 -1.78 -9.09 -4.91
C LYS A 165 -1.58 -10.42 -5.65
N ASN A 166 -2.68 -11.10 -6.01
CA ASN A 166 -2.65 -12.42 -6.64
C ASN A 166 -2.32 -12.36 -8.14
N GLU A 167 -2.75 -11.29 -8.79
CA GLU A 167 -2.49 -11.03 -10.21
C GLU A 167 -2.00 -9.59 -10.39
N ALA A 168 -1.24 -9.37 -11.45
CA ALA A 168 -0.66 -8.06 -11.74
C ALA A 168 -0.42 -7.83 -13.22
N ILE A 169 -0.42 -6.57 -13.61
CA ILE A 169 0.07 -6.08 -14.90
C ILE A 169 1.47 -5.50 -14.69
N TYR A 170 2.46 -6.07 -15.36
CA TYR A 170 3.82 -5.59 -15.32
C TYR A 170 4.14 -4.85 -16.61
N ILE A 171 4.76 -3.69 -16.50
CA ILE A 171 5.46 -3.04 -17.61
C ILE A 171 6.95 -3.32 -17.40
N LEU A 172 7.57 -3.98 -18.37
CA LEU A 172 9.02 -4.23 -18.39
C LEU A 172 9.58 -3.79 -19.73
N TYR A 173 10.41 -2.74 -19.73
CA TYR A 173 10.90 -2.13 -20.96
C TYR A 173 9.75 -1.83 -21.93
N ASN A 174 9.76 -2.42 -23.12
CA ASN A 174 8.75 -2.24 -24.17
C ASN A 174 7.73 -3.38 -24.22
N ASP A 175 7.56 -4.14 -23.13
CA ASP A 175 6.55 -5.20 -23.03
C ASP A 175 5.63 -4.96 -21.84
N ILE A 176 4.39 -5.41 -21.99
CA ILE A 176 3.38 -5.41 -20.95
C ILE A 176 2.96 -6.86 -20.73
N LYS A 177 3.04 -7.33 -19.49
CA LYS A 177 2.76 -8.72 -19.15
C LYS A 177 1.64 -8.81 -18.14
N HIS A 178 0.77 -9.81 -18.30
CA HIS A 178 -0.10 -10.29 -17.23
C HIS A 178 0.64 -11.37 -16.45
N VAL A 179 0.74 -11.20 -15.13
CA VAL A 179 1.40 -12.12 -14.20
C VAL A 179 0.39 -12.61 -13.18
N PHE A 180 0.24 -13.92 -13.04
CA PHE A 180 -0.69 -14.54 -12.11
C PHE A 180 -0.18 -15.92 -11.67
N THR A 181 -0.79 -16.49 -10.64
CA THR A 181 -0.53 -17.86 -10.20
C THR A 181 -1.57 -18.81 -10.81
N ASP A 182 -1.13 -19.87 -11.49
CA ASP A 182 -2.03 -20.88 -12.04
C ASP A 182 -2.57 -21.85 -10.96
N ASN A 183 -3.50 -22.73 -11.35
CA ASN A 183 -4.10 -23.71 -10.45
C ASN A 183 -3.09 -24.71 -9.84
N ALA A 184 -1.90 -24.83 -10.42
CA ALA A 184 -0.82 -25.68 -9.93
C ALA A 184 0.14 -24.93 -8.99
N GLY A 185 -0.13 -23.65 -8.72
CA GLY A 185 0.72 -22.81 -7.87
C GLY A 185 1.94 -22.22 -8.59
N ASN A 186 2.03 -22.35 -9.91
CA ASN A 186 3.13 -21.78 -10.68
C ASN A 186 2.83 -20.34 -11.08
N GLN A 187 3.84 -19.48 -11.00
CA GLN A 187 3.73 -18.14 -11.57
C GLN A 187 3.80 -18.22 -13.10
N VAL A 188 2.78 -17.69 -13.76
CA VAL A 188 2.66 -17.60 -15.20
C VAL A 188 2.78 -16.14 -15.62
N SER A 189 3.45 -15.89 -16.76
CA SER A 189 3.60 -14.56 -17.33
C SER A 189 3.31 -14.57 -18.82
N ILE A 190 2.35 -13.78 -19.25
CA ILE A 190 1.82 -13.72 -20.62
C ILE A 190 2.06 -12.32 -21.18
N SER A 191 2.65 -12.19 -22.37
CA SER A 191 2.79 -10.88 -23.02
C SER A 191 1.43 -10.44 -23.57
N LEU A 192 1.08 -9.19 -23.32
CA LEU A 192 -0.15 -8.54 -23.79
C LEU A 192 0.07 -7.70 -25.05
N LEU A 193 1.33 -7.49 -25.45
CA LEU A 193 1.68 -6.81 -26.70
C LEU A 193 2.05 -7.78 -27.83
N ASP A 194 2.51 -8.98 -27.49
CA ASP A 194 2.93 -9.98 -28.48
C ASP A 194 2.37 -11.36 -28.13
N GLU A 195 1.18 -11.67 -28.67
CA GLU A 195 0.46 -12.92 -28.41
C GLU A 195 1.26 -14.19 -28.81
N ASN A 196 2.27 -14.03 -29.69
CA ASN A 196 3.13 -15.13 -30.13
C ASN A 196 4.27 -15.47 -29.14
N LYS A 197 4.51 -14.63 -28.11
CA LYS A 197 5.54 -14.86 -27.08
C LYS A 197 4.99 -15.50 -25.81
N ASN A 198 3.78 -16.04 -25.85
CA ASN A 198 3.16 -16.72 -24.71
C ASN A 198 3.85 -18.05 -24.45
N VAL A 199 4.82 -18.07 -23.53
CA VAL A 199 5.50 -19.29 -23.12
C VAL A 199 4.68 -19.97 -22.02
N SER A 200 4.05 -21.10 -22.35
CA SER A 200 3.51 -22.04 -21.35
C SER A 200 4.67 -22.58 -20.51
N PRO A 201 4.53 -22.76 -19.18
CA PRO A 201 5.50 -23.53 -18.41
C PRO A 201 5.59 -24.92 -19.05
N SER A 202 6.82 -25.30 -19.38
CA SER A 202 7.16 -26.50 -20.14
C SER A 202 6.57 -27.74 -19.47
N ALA A 203 5.66 -28.43 -20.16
CA ALA A 203 5.29 -29.78 -19.78
C ALA A 203 6.54 -30.65 -19.92
N THR A 204 7.09 -31.09 -18.78
CA THR A 204 8.15 -32.09 -18.73
C THR A 204 7.73 -33.29 -19.59
N GLN A 205 8.32 -33.43 -20.77
CA GLN A 205 8.20 -34.64 -21.56
C GLN A 205 8.86 -35.77 -20.77
N LEU A 206 8.05 -36.61 -20.13
CA LEU A 206 8.53 -37.88 -19.61
C LEU A 206 9.08 -38.70 -20.78
N PRO A 207 10.25 -39.34 -20.65
CA PRO A 207 10.81 -40.14 -21.72
C PRO A 207 9.90 -41.34 -22.01
N VAL A 208 9.50 -41.47 -23.27
CA VAL A 208 8.84 -42.68 -23.78
C VAL A 208 9.90 -43.78 -23.83
N THR A 209 9.85 -44.72 -22.89
CA THR A 209 10.60 -45.97 -22.95
C THR A 209 10.00 -46.85 -24.04
N LYS A 210 10.82 -47.22 -25.03
CA LYS A 210 10.53 -48.27 -26.02
C LYS A 210 10.61 -49.65 -25.38
#